data_AF-A0A968LD08-F1
#
_entry.id   AF-A0A968LD08-F1
#
_cell.length_a   1.000
_cell.length_b   1.000
_cell.length_c   1.000
_cell.angle_alpha   90.00
_cell.angle_beta   90.00
_cell.angle_gamma   90.00
#
_symmetry.space_group_name_H-M   'P 1'
#
loop_
_entity.id
_entity.type
_entity.pdbx_description
1 polymer ?
#
loop_
_entity_poly.entity_id
_entity_poly.type
_entity_poly.pdbx_seq_one_letter_code
_entity_poly.pdbx_strand_id
1 'polypeptide(L)'
;MRRTTVGRKLSPETPTQAQEAIAHLLTRTATEAHQLGDRRAESYALGYLGELHQQHRDWQTAESLTQQALQLSEAEAAADITYRWQWQLGQIYRAQGDTEKAIAQYEQAIDILRSLRTDLVAIGTEAQFSFRESIEPVYRELVGLLLQPPQGGRQKCPRQT
;
A
#
# COMPACT_ATOMS: atom_id res chain seq x y z
N MET A 1 -52.02 -10.40 -18.70
CA MET A 1 -50.73 -9.71 -18.55
C MET A 1 -50.32 -9.69 -17.08
N ARG A 2 -49.37 -10.51 -16.65
CA ARG A 2 -48.78 -10.43 -15.29
C ARG A 2 -47.32 -10.03 -15.43
N ARG A 3 -46.99 -8.84 -14.93
CA ARG A 3 -45.61 -8.41 -14.68
C ARG A 3 -45.16 -9.11 -13.41
N THR A 4 -44.14 -9.95 -13.51
CA THR A 4 -43.42 -10.47 -12.35
C THR A 4 -41.99 -9.96 -12.45
N THR A 5 -41.74 -8.78 -11.90
CA THR A 5 -40.40 -8.35 -11.51
C THR A 5 -39.96 -9.24 -10.36
N VAL A 6 -39.22 -10.30 -10.68
CA VAL A 6 -38.42 -11.01 -9.67
C VAL A 6 -37.30 -10.06 -9.29
N GLY A 7 -37.50 -9.36 -8.17
CA GLY A 7 -36.44 -8.62 -7.51
C GLY A 7 -35.33 -9.59 -7.16
N ARG A 8 -34.21 -9.48 -7.88
CA ARG A 8 -32.95 -10.11 -7.51
C ARG A 8 -32.56 -9.52 -6.16
N LYS A 9 -32.95 -10.20 -5.06
CA LYS A 9 -32.37 -9.94 -3.75
C LYS A 9 -30.87 -10.18 -3.91
N LEU A 10 -30.10 -9.09 -3.93
CA LEU A 10 -28.67 -9.14 -3.68
C LEU A 10 -28.54 -9.64 -2.23
N SER A 11 -28.24 -10.93 -2.08
CA SER A 11 -27.82 -11.48 -0.78
C SER A 11 -26.61 -10.67 -0.31
N PRO A 12 -26.46 -10.38 1.00
CA PRO A 12 -25.26 -9.74 1.49
C PRO A 12 -24.07 -10.62 1.12
N GLU A 13 -23.18 -10.11 0.27
CA GLU A 13 -21.95 -10.81 -0.09
C GLU A 13 -21.21 -11.11 1.21
N THR A 14 -20.81 -12.36 1.41
CA THR A 14 -19.96 -12.67 2.56
C THR A 14 -18.64 -11.90 2.40
N PRO A 15 -17.98 -11.49 3.49
CA PRO A 15 -16.72 -10.74 3.39
C PRO A 15 -15.68 -11.39 2.47
N THR A 16 -15.67 -12.73 2.41
CA THR A 16 -14.82 -13.51 1.51
C THR A 16 -15.22 -13.37 0.04
N GLN A 17 -16.51 -13.42 -0.28
CA GLN A 17 -17.00 -13.24 -1.67
C GLN A 17 -16.68 -11.84 -2.20
N ALA A 18 -16.85 -10.82 -1.36
CA ALA A 18 -16.50 -9.44 -1.73
C ALA A 18 -14.99 -9.30 -1.99
N GLN A 19 -14.14 -9.92 -1.16
CA GLN A 19 -12.67 -9.91 -1.36
C GLN A 19 -12.25 -10.60 -2.66
N GLU A 20 -12.85 -11.75 -2.99
CA GLU A 20 -12.58 -12.45 -4.25
C GLU A 20 -13.02 -11.62 -5.46
N ALA A 21 -14.17 -10.95 -5.39
CA ALA A 21 -14.66 -10.06 -6.44
C ALA A 21 -13.72 -8.86 -6.65
N ILE A 22 -13.21 -8.27 -5.55
CA ILE A 22 -12.22 -7.19 -5.59
C ILE A 22 -10.91 -7.67 -6.22
N ALA A 23 -10.38 -8.83 -5.80
CA ALA A 23 -9.17 -9.41 -6.36
C ALA A 23 -9.29 -9.63 -7.88
N HIS A 24 -10.42 -10.19 -8.31
CA HIS A 24 -10.69 -10.43 -9.73
C HIS A 24 -10.78 -9.11 -10.51
N LEU A 25 -11.44 -8.09 -9.96
CA LEU A 25 -11.54 -6.78 -10.60
C LEU A 25 -10.18 -6.10 -10.73
N LEU A 26 -9.36 -6.10 -9.67
CA LEU A 26 -8.04 -5.50 -9.69
C LEU A 26 -7.11 -6.23 -10.66
N THR A 27 -7.14 -7.56 -10.70
CA THR A 27 -6.37 -8.36 -11.67
C THR A 27 -6.73 -8.02 -13.11
N ARG A 28 -8.03 -7.90 -13.39
CA ARG A 28 -8.51 -7.51 -14.72
C ARG A 28 -8.07 -6.09 -15.07
N THR A 29 -8.18 -5.17 -14.12
CA THR A 29 -7.77 -3.76 -14.28
C THR A 29 -6.27 -3.67 -14.59
N ALA A 30 -5.42 -4.40 -13.86
CA ALA A 30 -3.99 -4.43 -14.13
C ALA A 30 -3.69 -4.92 -15.54
N THR A 31 -4.38 -5.99 -15.98
CA THR A 31 -4.21 -6.56 -17.33
C THR A 31 -4.65 -5.58 -18.42
N GLU A 32 -5.81 -4.96 -18.27
CA GLU A 32 -6.33 -3.99 -19.24
C GLU A 32 -5.44 -2.74 -19.29
N ALA A 33 -5.03 -2.22 -18.14
CA ALA A 33 -4.13 -1.08 -18.04
C ALA A 33 -2.78 -1.36 -18.72
N HIS A 34 -2.20 -2.53 -18.49
CA HIS A 34 -0.99 -2.99 -19.16
C HIS A 34 -1.13 -2.99 -20.68
N GLN A 35 -2.23 -3.55 -21.20
CA GLN A 35 -2.51 -3.59 -22.64
C GLN A 35 -2.69 -2.21 -23.26
N LEU A 36 -3.24 -1.27 -22.49
CA LEU A 36 -3.42 0.13 -22.90
C LEU A 36 -2.16 0.98 -22.70
N GLY A 37 -1.14 0.46 -22.02
CA GLY A 37 0.05 1.22 -21.64
C GLY A 37 -0.19 2.26 -20.53
N ASP A 38 -1.30 2.16 -19.80
CA ASP A 38 -1.60 3.04 -18.66
C ASP A 38 -0.88 2.55 -17.41
N ARG A 39 0.39 2.95 -17.28
CA ARG A 39 1.25 2.54 -16.17
C ARG A 39 0.77 3.04 -14.80
N ARG A 40 0.05 4.17 -14.74
CA ARG A 40 -0.49 4.69 -13.48
C ARG A 40 -1.64 3.81 -13.00
N ALA A 41 -2.58 3.47 -13.89
CA ALA A 41 -3.68 2.55 -13.56
C ALA A 41 -3.18 1.14 -13.21
N GLU A 42 -2.19 0.64 -13.95
CA GLU A 42 -1.55 -0.66 -13.66
C GLU A 42 -0.88 -0.64 -12.27
N SER A 43 -0.15 0.42 -11.95
CA SER A 43 0.45 0.63 -10.63
C SER A 43 -0.59 0.59 -9.51
N TYR A 44 -1.71 1.31 -9.64
CA TYR A 44 -2.78 1.27 -8.66
C TYR A 44 -3.37 -0.13 -8.48
N ALA A 45 -3.68 -0.80 -9.58
CA ALA A 45 -4.28 -2.13 -9.53
C ALA A 45 -3.36 -3.14 -8.83
N LEU A 46 -2.06 -3.13 -9.13
CA LEU A 46 -1.07 -3.98 -8.49
C LEU A 46 -0.86 -3.62 -7.01
N GLY A 47 -0.80 -2.34 -6.66
CA GLY A 47 -0.63 -1.88 -5.28
C GLY A 47 -1.79 -2.34 -4.39
N TYR A 48 -3.02 -2.19 -4.86
CA TYR A 48 -4.21 -2.65 -4.15
C TYR A 48 -4.34 -4.18 -4.08
N LEU A 49 -3.88 -4.92 -5.10
CA LEU A 49 -3.73 -6.37 -4.98
C LEU A 49 -2.74 -6.72 -3.87
N GLY A 50 -1.60 -6.02 -3.82
CA GLY A 50 -0.62 -6.16 -2.75
C GLY A 50 -1.22 -5.92 -1.37
N GLU A 51 -2.07 -4.90 -1.23
CA GLU A 51 -2.77 -4.58 0.03
C GLU A 51 -3.73 -5.72 0.43
N LEU A 52 -4.44 -6.30 -0.54
CA LEU A 52 -5.32 -7.44 -0.26
C LEU A 52 -4.54 -8.66 0.26
N HIS A 53 -3.40 -8.99 -0.37
CA HIS A 53 -2.51 -10.04 0.12
C HIS A 53 -1.91 -9.69 1.49
N GLN A 54 -1.61 -8.41 1.75
CA GLN A 54 -1.17 -7.93 3.07
C GLN A 54 -2.24 -8.21 4.14
N GLN A 55 -3.52 -7.97 3.85
CA GLN A 55 -4.63 -8.25 4.77
C GLN A 55 -4.75 -9.75 5.07
N HIS A 56 -4.42 -10.62 4.11
CA HIS A 56 -4.36 -12.07 4.29
C HIS A 56 -3.03 -12.58 4.87
N ARG A 57 -2.10 -11.68 5.20
CA ARG A 57 -0.75 -11.99 5.72
C ARG A 57 0.10 -12.81 4.75
N ASP A 58 -0.21 -12.77 3.46
CA ASP A 58 0.62 -13.32 2.40
C ASP A 58 1.69 -12.29 2.03
N TRP A 59 2.68 -12.16 2.91
CA TRP A 59 3.67 -11.09 2.85
C TRP A 59 4.54 -11.16 1.59
N GLN A 60 4.86 -12.35 1.11
CA GLN A 60 5.67 -12.55 -0.09
C GLN A 60 4.96 -12.04 -1.35
N THR A 61 3.69 -12.41 -1.53
CA THR A 61 2.91 -11.93 -2.67
C THR A 61 2.63 -10.44 -2.55
N ALA A 62 2.30 -9.96 -1.34
CA ALA A 62 2.11 -8.54 -1.07
C ALA A 62 3.36 -7.71 -1.43
N GLU A 63 4.54 -8.15 -1.00
CA GLU A 63 5.81 -7.50 -1.31
C GLU A 63 6.05 -7.42 -2.82
N SER A 64 5.93 -8.55 -3.52
CA SER A 64 6.16 -8.63 -4.97
C SER A 64 5.23 -7.71 -5.76
N LEU A 65 3.94 -7.71 -5.43
CA LEU A 65 2.95 -6.86 -6.10
C LEU A 65 3.19 -5.37 -5.80
N THR A 66 3.54 -5.03 -4.56
CA THR A 66 3.82 -3.66 -4.16
C THR A 66 5.10 -3.14 -4.81
N GLN A 67 6.14 -3.98 -4.97
CA GLN A 67 7.37 -3.62 -5.69
C GLN A 67 7.11 -3.36 -7.17
N GLN A 68 6.29 -4.18 -7.84
CA GLN A 68 5.90 -3.95 -9.23
C GLN A 68 5.12 -2.64 -9.38
N ALA A 69 4.16 -2.40 -8.48
CA ALA A 69 3.40 -1.15 -8.44
C ALA A 69 4.32 0.07 -8.25
N LEU A 70 5.28 -0.05 -7.34
CA LEU A 70 6.28 0.99 -7.07
C LEU A 70 7.10 1.30 -8.32
N GLN A 71 7.68 0.28 -8.97
CA GLN A 71 8.50 0.44 -10.17
C GLN A 71 7.74 1.18 -11.28
N LEU A 72 6.47 0.85 -11.50
CA LEU A 72 5.64 1.53 -12.49
C LEU A 72 5.40 3.01 -12.13
N SER A 73 5.12 3.30 -10.86
CA SER A 73 4.90 4.67 -10.41
C SER A 73 6.17 5.53 -10.50
N GLU A 74 7.33 4.97 -10.18
CA GLU A 74 8.63 5.65 -10.27
C GLU A 74 8.99 5.96 -11.73
N ALA A 75 8.73 5.01 -12.66
CA ALA A 75 8.97 5.20 -14.09
C ALA A 75 8.14 6.36 -14.68
N GLU A 76 6.96 6.63 -14.12
CA GLU A 76 6.08 7.73 -14.52
C GLU A 76 6.30 9.02 -13.71
N ALA A 77 7.29 9.06 -12.82
CA ALA A 77 7.49 10.15 -11.86
C ALA A 77 6.21 10.52 -11.08
N ALA A 78 5.37 9.52 -10.80
CA ALA A 78 4.07 9.66 -10.17
C ALA A 78 4.18 9.76 -8.64
N ALA A 79 4.77 10.85 -8.13
CA ALA A 79 5.06 11.04 -6.71
C ALA A 79 3.84 10.81 -5.78
N ASP A 80 2.63 11.18 -6.22
CA ASP A 80 1.37 10.99 -5.51
C ASP A 80 0.95 9.51 -5.35
N ILE A 81 1.53 8.64 -6.18
CA ILE A 81 1.37 7.18 -6.16
C ILE A 81 2.56 6.54 -5.43
N THR A 82 3.79 6.93 -5.80
CA THR A 82 5.03 6.32 -5.33
C THR A 82 5.15 6.30 -3.80
N TYR A 83 4.80 7.40 -3.12
CA TYR A 83 4.88 7.43 -1.65
C TYR A 83 3.98 6.38 -0.99
N ARG A 84 2.85 6.03 -1.62
CA ARG A 84 1.88 5.06 -1.07
C ARG A 84 2.46 3.66 -1.10
N TRP A 85 3.13 3.29 -2.20
CA TRP A 85 3.73 1.96 -2.33
C TRP A 85 5.01 1.83 -1.50
N GLN A 86 5.78 2.90 -1.35
CA GLN A 86 6.86 2.98 -0.35
C GLN A 86 6.31 2.77 1.07
N TRP A 87 5.23 3.45 1.43
CA TRP A 87 4.60 3.28 2.74
C TRP A 87 4.08 1.84 2.95
N GLN A 88 3.44 1.25 1.94
CA GLN A 88 2.97 -0.13 1.99
C GLN A 88 4.12 -1.13 2.13
N LEU A 89 5.24 -0.97 1.41
CA LEU A 89 6.43 -1.81 1.60
C LEU A 89 7.01 -1.66 3.00
N GLY A 90 7.02 -0.46 3.58
CA GLY A 90 7.43 -0.25 4.96
C GLY A 90 6.58 -1.05 5.94
N GLN A 91 5.25 -1.08 5.74
CA GLN A 91 4.34 -1.89 6.56
C GLN A 91 4.59 -3.40 6.39
N ILE A 92 4.82 -3.86 5.16
CA ILE A 92 5.12 -5.26 4.84
C ILE A 92 6.43 -5.70 5.51
N TYR A 93 7.52 -4.93 5.34
CA TYR A 93 8.81 -5.24 5.96
C TYR A 93 8.74 -5.24 7.49
N ARG A 94 8.00 -4.29 8.07
CA ARG A 94 7.74 -4.25 9.50
C ARG A 94 7.02 -5.52 9.97
N ALA A 95 6.00 -5.99 9.22
CA ALA A 95 5.26 -7.21 9.56
C ALA A 95 6.12 -8.48 9.44
N GLN A 96 7.08 -8.50 8.50
CA GLN A 96 8.07 -9.56 8.35
C GLN A 96 9.20 -9.50 9.42
N GLY A 97 9.29 -8.40 10.18
CA GLY A 97 10.32 -8.17 11.20
C GLY A 97 11.61 -7.54 10.69
N ASP A 98 11.66 -7.16 9.40
CA ASP A 98 12.79 -6.46 8.79
C ASP A 98 12.69 -4.95 9.07
N THR A 99 13.09 -4.56 10.28
CA THR A 99 12.93 -3.18 10.76
C THR A 99 13.79 -2.19 9.99
N GLU A 100 15.00 -2.61 9.56
CA GLU A 100 15.90 -1.76 8.78
C GLU A 100 15.30 -1.41 7.42
N LYS A 101 14.77 -2.40 6.68
CA LYS A 101 14.07 -2.11 5.42
C LYS A 101 12.81 -1.30 5.64
N ALA A 102 12.04 -1.59 6.70
CA ALA A 102 10.83 -0.83 7.00
C ALA A 102 11.12 0.67 7.19
N ILE A 103 12.14 0.99 7.97
CA ILE A 103 12.60 2.37 8.18
C ILE A 103 13.00 3.00 6.84
N ALA A 104 13.82 2.32 6.04
CA ALA A 104 14.27 2.84 4.77
C ALA A 104 13.10 3.18 3.83
N GLN A 105 12.08 2.32 3.72
CA GLN A 105 10.91 2.60 2.88
C GLN A 105 10.05 3.76 3.41
N TYR A 106 9.88 3.87 4.74
CA TYR A 106 9.16 5.01 5.32
C TYR A 106 9.90 6.33 5.13
N GLU A 107 11.22 6.35 5.22
CA GLU A 107 12.03 7.54 4.94
C GLU A 107 11.84 8.01 3.49
N GLN A 108 11.89 7.08 2.53
CA GLN A 108 11.61 7.39 1.12
C GLN A 108 10.21 7.96 0.91
N ALA A 109 9.18 7.36 1.53
CA ALA A 109 7.82 7.88 1.47
C ALA A 109 7.72 9.31 2.03
N ILE A 110 8.36 9.59 3.16
CA ILE A 110 8.35 10.91 3.81
C ILE A 110 9.07 11.96 2.98
N ASP A 111 10.18 11.62 2.33
CA ASP A 111 10.90 12.56 1.47
C ASP A 111 10.06 12.98 0.26
N ILE A 112 9.32 12.04 -0.35
CA ILE A 112 8.36 12.35 -1.42
C ILE A 112 7.24 13.25 -0.89
N LEU A 113 6.66 12.92 0.26
CA LEU A 113 5.60 13.72 0.89
C LEU A 113 6.06 15.14 1.25
N ARG A 114 7.32 15.31 1.65
CA ARG A 114 7.92 16.63 1.90
C ARG A 114 8.02 17.45 0.62
N SER A 115 8.39 16.82 -0.49
CA SER A 115 8.39 17.46 -1.81
C SER A 115 6.98 17.92 -2.20
N LEU A 116 6.01 17.00 -2.17
CA LEU A 116 4.61 17.29 -2.50
C LEU A 116 4.01 18.40 -1.63
N ARG A 117 4.33 18.42 -0.34
CA ARG A 117 3.91 19.50 0.56
C ARG A 117 4.45 20.85 0.13
N THR A 118 5.72 20.90 -0.28
CA THR A 118 6.37 22.14 -0.71
C THR A 118 5.65 22.72 -1.93
N ASP A 119 5.27 21.86 -2.87
CA ASP A 119 4.49 22.24 -4.05
C ASP A 119 3.08 22.73 -3.66
N LEU A 120 2.44 22.08 -2.68
CA LEU A 120 1.09 22.42 -2.23
C LEU A 120 1.02 23.73 -1.42
N VAL A 121 2.09 24.09 -0.70
CA VAL A 121 2.17 25.36 0.04
C VAL A 121 2.01 26.56 -0.89
N ALA A 122 2.34 26.42 -2.17
CA ALA A 122 2.12 27.44 -3.18
C ALA A 122 0.63 27.64 -3.57
N ILE A 123 -0.27 26.70 -3.23
CA ILE A 123 -1.62 26.60 -3.80
C ILE A 123 -2.74 26.99 -2.80
N GLY A 124 -2.48 27.01 -1.49
CA GLY A 124 -3.41 27.56 -0.47
C GLY A 124 -3.51 26.77 0.84
N THR A 125 -4.18 27.34 1.85
CA THR A 125 -4.18 26.85 3.25
C THR A 125 -5.10 25.64 3.51
N GLU A 126 -6.20 25.52 2.79
CA GLU A 126 -7.19 24.44 3.00
C GLU A 126 -6.66 23.06 2.57
N ALA A 127 -5.98 23.00 1.42
CA ALA A 127 -5.34 21.78 0.95
C ALA A 127 -4.22 21.29 1.90
N GLN A 128 -3.59 22.18 2.66
CA GLN A 128 -2.54 21.82 3.63
C GLN A 128 -3.10 21.03 4.82
N PHE A 129 -4.34 21.29 5.23
CA PHE A 129 -4.95 20.61 6.37
C PHE A 129 -5.28 19.15 6.02
N SER A 130 -6.01 18.92 4.92
CA SER A 130 -6.35 17.56 4.45
C SER A 130 -5.11 16.73 4.11
N PHE A 131 -4.08 17.37 3.55
CA PHE A 131 -2.80 16.69 3.29
C PHE A 131 -2.15 16.20 4.60
N ARG A 132 -2.10 17.04 5.64
CA ARG A 132 -1.51 16.68 6.94
C ARG A 132 -2.19 15.46 7.57
N GLU A 133 -3.52 15.40 7.56
CA GLU A 133 -4.25 14.25 8.11
C GLU A 133 -3.93 12.96 7.34
N SER A 134 -3.83 13.04 6.01
CA SER A 134 -3.57 11.87 5.17
C SER A 134 -2.18 11.26 5.36
N ILE A 135 -1.19 12.07 5.76
CA ILE A 135 0.21 11.63 5.87
C ILE A 135 0.61 11.27 7.30
N GLU A 136 -0.13 11.71 8.32
CA GLU A 136 0.15 11.45 9.74
C GLU A 136 0.48 9.97 10.03
N PRO A 137 -0.26 8.98 9.50
CA PRO A 137 0.03 7.57 9.78
C PRO A 137 1.45 7.16 9.38
N VAL A 138 1.95 7.66 8.24
CA VAL A 138 3.31 7.36 7.74
C VAL A 138 4.37 7.82 8.74
N TYR A 139 4.27 9.05 9.23
CA TYR A 139 5.21 9.59 10.21
C TYR A 139 5.11 8.87 11.55
N ARG A 140 3.89 8.56 12.00
CA ARG A 140 3.65 7.88 13.27
C ARG A 140 4.27 6.48 13.27
N GLU A 141 4.15 5.75 12.17
CA GLU A 141 4.74 4.42 12.04
C GLU A 141 6.27 4.46 12.03
N LEU A 142 6.87 5.41 11.31
CA LEU A 142 8.33 5.59 11.33
C LEU A 142 8.83 5.91 12.74
N VAL A 143 8.25 6.93 13.39
CA VAL A 143 8.63 7.31 14.76
C VAL A 143 8.45 6.12 15.71
N GLY A 144 7.37 5.35 15.55
CA GLY A 144 7.12 4.14 16.31
C GLY A 144 8.19 3.06 16.13
N LEU A 145 8.86 2.98 14.97
CA LEU A 145 10.01 2.10 14.76
C LEU A 145 11.31 2.68 15.35
N LEU A 146 11.55 3.98 15.16
CA LEU A 146 12.77 4.64 15.64
C LEU A 146 12.87 4.71 17.17
N LEU A 147 11.73 4.71 17.86
CA LEU A 147 11.67 4.71 19.32
C LEU A 147 11.80 3.31 19.94
N GLN A 148 11.82 2.24 19.13
CA GLN A 148 12.07 0.91 19.66
C GLN A 148 13.55 0.77 20.04
N PRO A 149 13.87 0.13 21.18
CA PRO A 149 15.25 -0.24 21.44
C PRO A 149 15.76 -1.09 20.29
N PRO A 150 17.04 -0.93 19.87
CA PRO A 150 17.60 -1.72 18.79
C PRO A 150 17.34 -3.20 19.11
N GLN A 151 16.68 -3.90 18.19
CA GLN A 151 16.45 -5.34 18.28
C GLN A 151 17.83 -6.01 18.20
N GLY A 152 18.52 -6.06 19.33
CA GLY A 152 19.78 -6.76 19.50
C GLY A 152 19.58 -8.17 18.98
N GLY A 153 20.43 -8.55 18.02
CA GLY A 153 20.33 -9.80 17.30
C GLY A 153 20.01 -10.94 18.26
N ARG A 154 19.07 -11.81 17.84
CA ARG A 154 18.82 -13.10 18.49
C ARG A 154 20.15 -13.87 18.53
N GLN A 155 20.96 -13.63 19.56
CA GLN A 155 22.06 -14.50 19.93
C GLN A 155 21.41 -15.83 20.21
N LYS A 156 21.64 -16.78 19.30
CA LYS A 156 21.43 -18.19 19.55
C LYS A 156 22.16 -18.48 20.85
N CYS A 157 21.43 -18.60 21.96
CA CYS A 157 21.98 -19.19 23.17
C CYS A 157 22.52 -20.57 22.77
N PRO A 158 23.83 -20.83 22.92
CA PRO A 158 24.30 -22.19 22.80
C PRO A 158 23.69 -22.97 23.97
N ARG A 159 22.96 -24.04 23.65
CA ARG A 159 22.64 -25.09 24.64
C ARG A 159 23.98 -25.67 25.11
N GLN A 160 24.44 -25.22 26.28
CA GLN A 160 25.16 -26.05 27.23
C GLN A 160 24.06 -26.52 28.19
N THR A 161 23.78 -27.79 28.41
CA THR A 161 24.59 -29.01 28.56
C THR A 161 23.75 -30.23 28.17
#